data_AF-A0A6N7PI38-F1
#
_entry.id   AF-A0A6N7PI38-F1
#
_cell.length_a   1.000
_cell.length_b   1.000
_cell.length_c   1.000
_cell.angle_alpha   90.00
_cell.angle_beta   90.00
_cell.angle_gamma   90.00
#
_symmetry.space_group_name_H-M   'P 1'
#
loop_
_entity.id
_entity.type
_entity.pdbx_description
1 polymer ?
#
loop_
_entity_poly.entity_id
_entity_poly.type
_entity_poly.pdbx_seq_one_letter_code
_entity_poly.pdbx_strand_id
1 'polypeptide(L)'
;MGGVDVGSEGGKKKATNADINMVPFIDLLMCTIAFLLITAVWVTNSRMNADAQVPGPPNPDKELTPQTPEKVLNLHIGETDFALVWKQGATVVSEVRVPKPPPSDSPILRYPDLAKKLEAEWNTNGNHRDPSDKKLDQAIMHTDNRAPFKEIVAVLDALYATKRKIKLPEGEKELPVFNMTFSVR
;
A
#
# COMPACT_ATOMS: atom_id res chain seq x y z
N MET A 1 -9.04 44.28 -3.53
CA MET A 1 -8.44 45.59 -3.25
C MET A 1 -7.90 45.55 -1.83
N GLY A 2 -6.59 45.41 -1.66
CA GLY A 2 -5.90 45.48 -0.37
C GLY A 2 -4.74 46.45 -0.54
N GLY A 3 -4.90 47.67 -0.03
CA GLY A 3 -3.87 48.70 -0.04
C GLY A 3 -3.17 48.70 1.32
N VAL A 4 -1.84 48.66 1.32
CA VAL A 4 -1.04 48.95 2.51
C VAL A 4 -0.74 50.45 2.51
N ASP A 5 -1.24 51.15 3.53
CA ASP A 5 -1.06 52.60 3.67
C ASP A 5 0.19 52.86 4.51
N VAL A 6 1.23 53.42 3.90
CA VAL A 6 2.40 53.94 4.62
C VAL A 6 2.25 55.45 4.68
N GLY A 7 1.90 55.96 5.87
CA GLY A 7 1.50 57.34 6.11
C GLY A 7 2.44 58.38 5.51
N SER A 8 1.84 59.41 4.93
CA SER A 8 2.53 60.53 4.29
C SER A 8 2.89 61.60 5.31
N GLU A 9 4.15 61.65 5.73
CA GLU A 9 4.72 62.81 6.43
C GLU A 9 5.91 63.37 5.64
N GLY A 10 5.72 64.58 5.10
CA GLY A 10 6.81 65.52 4.77
C GLY A 10 7.62 65.30 3.48
N GLY A 11 7.23 66.00 2.41
CA GLY A 11 8.17 66.56 1.42
C GLY A 11 8.28 65.85 0.06
N LYS A 12 7.84 66.56 -1.00
CA LYS A 12 8.17 66.40 -2.44
C LYS A 12 8.74 65.04 -2.89
N LYS A 13 8.02 63.93 -2.68
CA LYS A 13 8.33 62.64 -3.29
C LYS A 13 7.10 62.12 -4.01
N LYS A 14 7.31 61.77 -5.28
CA LYS A 14 6.34 61.20 -6.22
C LYS A 14 5.54 60.10 -5.51
N ALA A 15 4.22 60.09 -5.66
CA ALA A 15 3.35 59.09 -5.05
C ALA A 15 3.91 57.68 -5.29
N THR A 16 4.34 57.01 -4.23
CA THR A 16 4.88 55.64 -4.23
C THR A 16 3.77 54.60 -4.10
N ASN A 17 2.57 54.91 -4.59
CA ASN A 17 1.53 53.91 -4.74
C ASN A 17 1.79 53.15 -6.03
N ALA A 18 2.25 51.91 -5.89
CA ALA A 18 2.40 50.97 -6.99
C ALA A 18 1.15 50.07 -7.02
N ASP A 19 0.24 50.32 -7.96
CA ASP A 19 -0.83 49.38 -8.26
C ASP A 19 -0.21 48.11 -8.85
N ILE A 20 -0.21 47.02 -8.08
CA ILE A 20 0.29 45.73 -8.54
C ILE A 20 -0.69 45.14 -9.55
N ASN A 21 -0.19 44.76 -10.72
CA ASN A 21 -0.94 43.98 -11.68
C ASN A 21 -1.26 42.61 -11.07
N MET A 22 -2.53 42.39 -10.73
CA MET A 22 -3.01 41.15 -10.10
C MET A 22 -2.93 39.95 -11.06
N VAL A 23 -3.00 40.17 -12.38
CA VAL A 23 -3.05 39.09 -13.38
C VAL A 23 -1.75 38.26 -13.39
N PRO A 24 -0.54 38.85 -13.49
CA PRO A 24 0.71 38.09 -13.38
C PRO A 24 0.94 37.48 -11.99
N PHE A 25 0.46 38.13 -10.92
CA PHE A 25 0.62 37.63 -9.55
C PHE A 25 -0.21 36.37 -9.30
N ILE A 26 -1.44 36.33 -9.84
CA ILE A 26 -2.30 35.14 -9.79
C ILE A 26 -1.69 33.98 -10.57
N ASP A 27 -1.06 34.24 -11.72
CA ASP A 27 -0.38 33.21 -12.51
C ASP A 27 0.80 32.59 -11.75
N LEU A 28 1.62 33.43 -11.10
CA LEU A 28 2.71 32.98 -10.23
C LEU A 28 2.21 32.11 -9.05
N LEU A 29 1.13 32.53 -8.39
CA LEU A 29 0.53 31.77 -7.29
C LEU A 29 -0.12 30.46 -7.77
N MET A 30 -0.78 30.45 -8.94
CA MET A 30 -1.35 29.22 -9.50
C MET A 30 -0.25 28.22 -9.88
N CYS A 31 0.82 28.67 -10.53
CA CYS A 31 1.95 27.82 -10.90
C CYS A 31 2.62 27.19 -9.67
N THR A 32 2.79 27.94 -8.58
CA THR A 32 3.37 27.41 -7.33
C THR A 32 2.45 26.41 -6.62
N ILE A 33 1.13 26.64 -6.62
CA ILE A 33 0.16 25.67 -6.08
C ILE A 33 0.16 24.37 -6.91
N ALA A 34 0.20 24.47 -8.24
CA ALA A 34 0.26 23.31 -9.13
C ALA A 34 1.55 22.48 -8.88
N PHE A 35 2.69 23.15 -8.70
CA PHE A 35 3.95 22.49 -8.36
C PHE A 35 3.90 21.74 -7.02
N LEU A 36 3.32 22.36 -5.99
CA LEU A 36 3.16 21.72 -4.67
C LEU A 36 2.22 20.52 -4.72
N LEU A 37 1.14 20.58 -5.51
CA LEU A 37 0.20 19.46 -5.67
C LEU A 37 0.83 18.28 -6.41
N ILE A 38 1.58 18.54 -7.49
CA ILE A 38 2.28 17.47 -8.23
C ILE A 38 3.28 16.78 -7.30
N THR A 39 4.14 17.54 -6.62
CA THR A 39 5.17 16.97 -5.74
C THR A 39 4.60 16.26 -4.50
N ALA A 40 3.48 16.72 -3.95
CA ALA A 40 2.78 16.04 -2.84
C ALA A 40 2.26 14.65 -3.23
N VAL A 41 1.75 14.48 -4.45
CA VAL A 41 1.29 13.17 -4.95
C VAL A 41 2.45 12.17 -5.04
N TRP A 42 3.64 12.62 -5.45
CA TRP A 42 4.84 11.79 -5.52
C TRP A 42 5.31 11.26 -4.16
N VAL A 43 5.12 12.04 -3.08
CA VAL A 43 5.44 11.57 -1.71
C VAL A 43 4.52 10.43 -1.26
N THR A 44 3.29 10.37 -1.78
CA THR A 44 2.31 9.36 -1.37
C THR A 44 2.50 8.04 -2.12
N ASN A 45 2.90 8.09 -3.40
CA ASN A 45 3.13 6.88 -4.20
C ASN A 45 4.37 6.07 -3.76
N SER A 46 5.29 6.68 -3.00
CA SER A 46 6.54 6.02 -2.54
C SER A 46 6.35 5.16 -1.27
N ARG A 47 5.13 5.02 -0.75
CA ARG A 47 4.84 4.31 0.51
C ARG A 47 4.36 2.88 0.32
N MET A 48 4.76 2.21 -0.76
CA MET A 48 4.62 0.76 -0.81
C MET A 48 5.70 0.18 0.12
N ASN A 49 5.28 -0.38 1.25
CA ASN A 49 6.19 -0.96 2.23
C ASN A 49 6.82 -2.23 1.61
N ALA A 50 8.06 -2.09 1.13
CA ALA A 50 8.88 -3.16 0.59
C ALA A 50 9.99 -3.48 1.60
N ASP A 51 9.57 -3.94 2.78
CA ASP A 51 10.51 -4.32 3.84
C ASP A 51 10.86 -5.80 3.69
N ALA A 52 12.15 -6.10 3.61
CA ALA A 52 12.62 -7.45 3.84
C ALA A 52 12.53 -7.67 5.35
N GLN A 53 11.50 -8.39 5.81
CA GLN A 53 11.37 -8.85 7.20
C GLN A 53 12.55 -9.77 7.55
N VAL A 54 13.71 -9.16 7.80
CA VAL A 54 14.91 -9.81 8.31
C VAL A 54 14.87 -9.61 9.82
N PRO A 55 14.81 -10.69 10.61
CA PRO A 55 14.88 -10.58 12.06
C PRO A 55 16.15 -9.83 12.46
N GLY A 56 15.98 -8.69 13.14
CA GLY A 56 17.10 -7.93 13.69
C GLY A 56 17.86 -8.74 14.75
N PRO A 57 19.14 -8.40 15.03
CA PRO A 57 19.91 -9.07 16.07
C PRO A 57 19.18 -8.97 17.43
N PRO A 58 19.10 -10.07 18.20
CA PRO A 58 18.33 -10.08 19.44
C PRO A 58 18.88 -9.08 20.45
N ASN A 59 17.99 -8.32 21.07
CA ASN A 59 18.35 -7.40 22.14
C ASN A 59 18.61 -8.20 23.43
N PRO A 60 19.83 -8.17 24.02
CA PRO A 60 20.21 -9.04 25.14
C PRO A 60 19.42 -8.82 26.44
N ASP A 61 18.70 -7.71 26.59
CA ASP A 61 17.96 -7.36 27.81
C ASP A 61 16.48 -7.80 27.82
N LYS A 62 16.01 -8.48 26.77
CA LYS A 62 14.64 -9.01 26.73
C LYS A 62 14.67 -10.53 26.76
N GLU A 63 14.02 -11.12 27.76
CA GLU A 63 13.64 -12.53 27.72
C GLU A 63 12.81 -12.77 26.45
N LEU A 64 13.44 -13.41 25.46
CA LEU A 64 12.76 -13.91 24.28
C LEU A 64 11.88 -15.07 24.77
N THR A 65 10.64 -14.77 25.15
CA THR A 65 9.60 -15.80 25.07
C THR A 65 9.70 -16.34 23.63
N PRO A 66 9.89 -17.64 23.42
CA PRO A 66 9.88 -18.20 22.07
C PRO A 66 8.46 -18.03 21.54
N GLN A 67 8.18 -16.88 20.93
CA GLN A 67 6.95 -16.68 20.20
C GLN A 67 7.06 -17.59 19.00
N THR A 68 6.21 -18.62 18.97
CA THR A 68 6.04 -19.44 17.77
C THR A 68 5.82 -18.47 16.61
N PRO A 69 6.68 -18.48 15.58
CA PRO A 69 6.57 -17.53 14.48
C PRO A 69 5.15 -17.57 13.92
N GLU A 70 4.55 -16.42 13.65
CA GLU A 70 3.25 -16.36 13.00
C GLU A 70 3.38 -16.93 11.57
N LYS A 71 2.28 -17.49 11.05
CA LYS A 71 2.25 -18.03 9.70
C LYS A 71 2.16 -16.87 8.71
N VAL A 72 3.04 -16.88 7.72
CA VAL A 72 3.14 -15.85 6.69
C VAL A 72 2.88 -16.50 5.33
N LEU A 73 1.98 -15.91 4.55
CA LEU A 73 1.75 -16.32 3.17
C LEU A 73 2.81 -15.71 2.26
N ASN A 74 3.56 -16.54 1.55
CA ASN A 74 4.46 -16.10 0.49
C ASN A 74 3.80 -16.44 -0.85
N LEU A 75 3.37 -15.42 -1.58
CA LEU A 75 2.79 -15.57 -2.90
C LEU A 75 3.86 -15.32 -3.96
N HIS A 76 4.21 -16.35 -4.72
CA HIS A 76 5.14 -16.25 -5.84
C HIS A 76 4.37 -16.17 -7.16
N ILE A 77 4.67 -15.14 -7.95
CA ILE A 77 4.15 -14.98 -9.30
C ILE A 77 5.16 -15.65 -10.26
N GLY A 78 4.87 -16.89 -10.67
CA GLY A 78 5.65 -17.60 -11.70
C GLY A 78 5.24 -17.15 -13.10
N GLU A 79 5.74 -17.77 -14.17
CA GLU A 79 5.28 -17.45 -15.54
C GLU A 79 3.92 -18.09 -15.84
N THR A 80 3.74 -19.34 -15.43
CA THR A 80 2.59 -20.19 -15.75
C THR A 80 1.62 -20.39 -14.59
N ASP A 81 2.08 -20.20 -13.36
CA ASP A 81 1.33 -20.45 -12.13
C ASP A 81 1.59 -19.40 -11.05
N PHE A 82 0.75 -19.39 -10.04
CA PHE A 82 0.92 -18.71 -8.77
C PHE A 82 1.20 -19.75 -7.69
N ALA A 83 2.30 -19.63 -6.96
CA ALA A 83 2.58 -20.51 -5.83
C ALA A 83 2.27 -19.79 -4.51
N LEU A 84 1.32 -20.33 -3.75
CA LEU A 84 0.91 -19.88 -2.43
C LEU A 84 1.65 -20.76 -1.41
N VAL A 85 2.64 -20.19 -0.73
CA VAL A 85 3.50 -20.90 0.22
C VAL A 85 3.31 -20.33 1.61
N TRP A 86 2.59 -21.04 2.47
CA TRP A 86 2.49 -20.70 3.89
C TRP A 86 3.74 -21.15 4.61
N LYS A 87 4.40 -20.22 5.29
CA LYS A 87 5.59 -20.50 6.10
C LYS A 87 5.35 -20.14 7.55
N GLN A 88 5.88 -20.94 8.45
CA GLN A 88 5.97 -20.64 9.87
C GLN A 88 7.44 -20.61 10.26
N GLY A 89 8.02 -19.41 10.34
CA GLY A 89 9.47 -19.24 10.45
C GLY A 89 10.19 -19.82 9.22
N ALA A 90 11.07 -20.82 9.44
CA ALA A 90 11.80 -21.49 8.37
C ALA A 90 11.03 -22.66 7.72
N THR A 91 9.91 -23.09 8.30
CA THR A 91 9.19 -24.30 7.88
C THR A 91 8.08 -23.95 6.90
N VAL A 92 7.99 -24.68 5.78
CA VAL A 92 6.84 -24.61 4.86
C VAL A 92 5.70 -25.46 5.45
N VAL A 93 4.58 -24.83 5.74
CA VAL A 93 3.37 -25.46 6.32
C VAL A 93 2.44 -25.97 5.23
N SER A 94 2.28 -25.20 4.17
CA SER A 94 1.43 -25.54 3.02
C SER A 94 2.02 -24.90 1.77
N GLU A 95 2.00 -25.63 0.66
CA GLU A 95 2.28 -25.10 -0.67
C GLU A 95 1.17 -25.53 -1.61
N VAL A 96 0.60 -24.56 -2.31
CA VAL A 96 -0.43 -24.77 -3.32
C VAL A 96 -0.09 -23.97 -4.56
N ARG A 97 -0.24 -24.59 -5.73
CA ARG A 97 -0.05 -23.93 -7.01
C ARG A 97 -1.38 -23.73 -7.72
N VAL A 98 -1.60 -22.52 -8.22
CA VAL A 98 -2.79 -22.12 -8.97
C VAL A 98 -2.34 -21.81 -10.40
N PRO A 99 -2.80 -22.54 -11.42
CA PRO A 99 -2.44 -22.24 -12.79
C PRO A 99 -3.00 -20.89 -13.20
N LYS A 100 -2.23 -20.13 -13.98
CA LYS A 100 -2.72 -18.88 -14.55
C LYS A 100 -3.75 -19.16 -15.64
N PRO A 101 -4.83 -18.37 -15.71
CA PRO A 101 -5.73 -18.44 -16.84
C PRO A 101 -5.00 -18.04 -18.13
N PRO A 102 -5.46 -18.53 -19.30
CA PRO A 102 -4.90 -18.13 -20.58
C PRO A 102 -5.02 -16.60 -20.74
N PRO A 103 -4.11 -15.98 -21.52
CA PRO A 103 -4.11 -14.54 -21.73
C PRO A 103 -5.46 -14.10 -22.31
N SER A 104 -6.19 -13.31 -21.53
CA SER A 104 -7.45 -12.69 -21.94
C SER A 104 -7.15 -11.32 -22.55
N ASP A 105 -7.79 -11.01 -23.66
CA ASP A 105 -7.70 -9.70 -24.33
C ASP A 105 -8.57 -8.62 -23.66
N SER A 106 -9.08 -8.93 -22.47
CA SER A 106 -9.85 -7.97 -21.67
C SER A 106 -8.95 -6.83 -21.18
N PRO A 107 -9.41 -5.57 -21.23
CA PRO A 107 -8.62 -4.42 -20.76
C PRO A 107 -8.36 -4.47 -19.25
N ILE A 108 -9.15 -5.23 -18.49
CA ILE A 108 -9.00 -5.44 -17.05
C ILE A 108 -8.66 -6.90 -16.80
N LEU A 109 -7.46 -7.15 -16.29
CA LEU A 109 -7.01 -8.48 -15.87
C LEU A 109 -7.48 -8.76 -14.45
N ARG A 110 -8.10 -9.93 -14.22
CA ARG A 110 -8.58 -10.37 -12.91
C ARG A 110 -8.27 -11.86 -12.74
N TYR A 111 -7.97 -12.27 -11.51
CA TYR A 111 -7.72 -13.67 -11.16
C TYR A 111 -8.74 -14.19 -10.13
N PRO A 112 -9.98 -14.49 -10.56
CA PRO A 112 -11.04 -14.94 -9.63
C PRO A 112 -10.73 -16.30 -9.00
N ASP A 113 -10.10 -17.22 -9.74
CA ASP A 113 -9.75 -18.54 -9.22
C ASP A 113 -8.63 -18.45 -8.18
N LEU A 114 -7.70 -17.51 -8.35
CA LEU A 114 -6.69 -17.20 -7.35
C LEU A 114 -7.34 -16.67 -6.07
N ALA A 115 -8.29 -15.74 -6.18
CA ALA A 115 -9.02 -15.20 -5.03
C ALA A 115 -9.76 -16.30 -4.22
N LYS A 116 -10.48 -17.19 -4.91
CA LYS A 116 -11.15 -18.33 -4.27
C LYS A 116 -10.17 -19.25 -3.55
N LYS A 117 -9.01 -19.51 -4.17
CA LYS A 117 -8.00 -20.37 -3.55
C LYS A 117 -7.32 -19.71 -2.36
N LEU A 118 -7.05 -18.40 -2.43
CA LEU A 118 -6.55 -17.61 -1.31
C LEU A 118 -7.50 -17.65 -0.12
N GLU A 119 -8.81 -17.52 -0.36
CA GLU A 119 -9.83 -17.62 0.69
C GLU A 119 -9.84 -19.02 1.33
N ALA A 120 -9.81 -20.09 0.54
CA ALA A 120 -9.76 -21.46 1.06
C ALA A 120 -8.49 -21.72 1.89
N GLU A 121 -7.34 -21.24 1.41
CA GLU A 121 -6.07 -21.35 2.11
C GLU A 121 -6.04 -20.52 3.40
N TRP A 122 -6.56 -19.30 3.39
CA TRP A 122 -6.67 -18.46 4.58
C TRP A 122 -7.60 -19.08 5.62
N ASN A 123 -8.74 -19.63 5.20
CA ASN A 123 -9.65 -20.35 6.10
C ASN A 123 -9.02 -21.60 6.73
N THR A 124 -7.99 -22.18 6.12
CA THR A 124 -7.29 -23.36 6.65
C THR A 124 -6.11 -22.94 7.53
N ASN A 125 -5.26 -22.04 7.02
CA ASN A 125 -3.94 -21.74 7.55
C ASN A 125 -3.84 -20.40 8.27
N GLY A 126 -4.79 -19.48 8.10
CA GLY A 126 -4.76 -18.14 8.70
C GLY A 126 -4.75 -18.19 10.22
N ASN A 127 -3.98 -17.30 10.85
CA ASN A 127 -3.84 -17.23 12.30
C ASN A 127 -4.90 -16.33 12.92
N HIS A 128 -5.26 -15.24 12.24
CA HIS A 128 -6.13 -14.20 12.78
C HIS A 128 -7.56 -14.32 12.24
N ARG A 129 -8.30 -15.35 12.67
CA ARG A 129 -9.68 -15.62 12.23
C ARG A 129 -10.76 -15.10 13.19
N ASP A 130 -10.40 -14.80 14.44
CA ASP A 130 -11.36 -14.33 15.44
C ASP A 130 -11.87 -12.91 15.07
N PRO A 131 -13.19 -12.67 15.05
CA PRO A 131 -13.76 -11.34 14.79
C PRO A 131 -13.30 -10.23 15.75
N SER A 132 -12.80 -10.61 16.93
CA SER A 132 -12.27 -9.69 17.94
C SER A 132 -10.80 -9.36 17.71
N ASP A 133 -10.11 -10.16 16.88
CA ASP A 133 -8.72 -9.95 16.53
C ASP A 133 -8.58 -8.85 15.48
N LYS A 134 -7.80 -7.82 15.83
CA LYS A 134 -7.52 -6.67 14.97
C LYS A 134 -6.27 -6.85 14.13
N LYS A 135 -5.45 -7.88 14.38
CA LYS A 135 -4.24 -8.16 13.61
C LYS A 135 -4.57 -8.80 12.27
N LEU A 136 -3.90 -8.36 11.22
CA LEU A 136 -4.01 -8.94 9.89
C LEU A 136 -2.91 -9.99 9.69
N ASP A 137 -3.21 -11.06 8.95
CA ASP A 137 -2.19 -12.02 8.55
C ASP A 137 -1.25 -11.38 7.53
N GLN A 138 0.02 -11.76 7.53
CA GLN A 138 1.01 -11.18 6.60
C GLN A 138 1.05 -11.96 5.29
N ALA A 139 0.99 -11.23 4.17
CA ALA A 139 1.19 -11.74 2.83
C ALA A 139 2.38 -11.04 2.17
N ILE A 140 3.41 -11.80 1.80
CA ILE A 140 4.57 -11.33 1.06
C ILE A 140 4.42 -11.74 -0.39
N MET A 141 4.34 -10.76 -1.28
CA MET A 141 4.28 -11.01 -2.72
C MET A 141 5.68 -10.93 -3.33
N HIS A 142 6.08 -12.02 -3.98
CA HIS A 142 7.31 -12.17 -4.73
C HIS A 142 6.99 -12.09 -6.22
N THR A 143 7.56 -11.09 -6.89
CA THR A 143 7.38 -10.85 -8.32
C THR A 143 8.74 -10.67 -8.99
N ASP A 144 8.86 -11.12 -10.23
CA ASP A 144 10.00 -10.78 -11.10
C ASP A 144 9.88 -9.31 -11.55
N ASN A 145 11.03 -8.66 -11.77
CA ASN A 145 11.14 -7.31 -12.34
C ASN A 145 10.54 -7.19 -13.74
N ARG A 146 10.37 -8.31 -14.46
CA ARG A 146 9.76 -8.33 -15.79
C ARG A 146 8.23 -8.42 -15.79
N ALA A 147 7.62 -8.67 -14.62
CA ALA A 147 6.17 -8.83 -14.53
C ALA A 147 5.45 -7.53 -14.92
N PRO A 148 4.47 -7.57 -15.84
CA PRO A 148 3.68 -6.39 -16.20
C PRO A 148 2.93 -5.82 -15.00
N PHE A 149 2.88 -4.50 -14.86
CA PHE A 149 2.16 -3.86 -13.75
C PHE A 149 0.68 -4.29 -13.63
N LYS A 150 0.01 -4.49 -14.78
CA LYS A 150 -1.38 -5.00 -14.82
C LYS A 150 -1.57 -6.34 -14.11
N GLU A 151 -0.53 -7.18 -14.12
CA GLU A 151 -0.55 -8.48 -13.47
C GLU A 151 -0.40 -8.36 -11.97
N ILE A 152 0.52 -7.49 -11.52
CA ILE A 152 0.72 -7.17 -10.10
C ILE A 152 -0.59 -6.64 -9.50
N VAL A 153 -1.26 -5.69 -10.17
CA VAL A 153 -2.54 -5.15 -9.73
C VAL A 153 -3.62 -6.23 -9.65
N ALA A 154 -3.70 -7.12 -10.65
CA ALA A 154 -4.69 -8.20 -10.66
C ALA A 154 -4.50 -9.20 -9.51
N VAL A 155 -3.24 -9.45 -9.10
CA VAL A 155 -2.93 -10.29 -7.94
C VAL A 155 -3.25 -9.57 -6.62
N LEU A 156 -2.91 -8.28 -6.50
CA LEU A 156 -3.30 -7.47 -5.34
C LEU A 156 -4.82 -7.45 -5.16
N ASP A 157 -5.57 -7.29 -6.25
CA ASP A 157 -7.02 -7.35 -6.24
C ASP A 157 -7.55 -8.71 -5.74
N ALA A 158 -6.89 -9.80 -6.11
CA ALA A 158 -7.23 -11.14 -5.62
C ALA A 158 -6.95 -11.31 -4.13
N LEU A 159 -5.85 -10.75 -3.61
CA LEU A 159 -5.56 -10.72 -2.17
C LEU A 159 -6.59 -9.88 -1.39
N TYR A 160 -6.92 -8.69 -1.89
CA TYR A 160 -7.93 -7.79 -1.29
C TYR A 160 -9.36 -8.36 -1.30
N ALA A 161 -9.66 -9.26 -2.24
CA ALA A 161 -10.96 -9.93 -2.29
C ALA A 161 -11.21 -10.82 -1.06
N THR A 162 -10.15 -11.30 -0.41
CA THR A 162 -10.26 -12.14 0.78
C THR A 162 -10.56 -11.27 2.00
N LYS A 163 -11.80 -11.35 2.51
CA LYS A 163 -12.29 -10.50 3.61
C LYS A 163 -12.75 -11.31 4.81
N ARG A 164 -12.69 -10.68 5.99
CA ARG A 164 -13.27 -11.19 7.24
C ARG A 164 -14.11 -10.13 7.93
N LYS A 165 -15.06 -10.57 8.74
CA LYS A 165 -15.84 -9.71 9.62
C LYS A 165 -15.05 -9.40 10.88
N ILE A 166 -14.85 -8.11 11.17
CA ILE A 166 -14.19 -7.65 12.39
C ILE A 166 -15.17 -6.81 13.20
N LYS A 167 -15.23 -7.04 14.52
CA LYS A 167 -16.00 -6.23 15.46
C LYS A 167 -15.21 -4.97 15.81
N LEU A 168 -15.63 -3.83 15.27
CA LEU A 168 -15.10 -2.52 15.65
C LEU A 168 -16.04 -1.86 16.67
N PRO A 169 -15.56 -0.84 17.42
CA PRO A 169 -16.41 -0.06 18.34
C PRO A 169 -17.66 0.55 17.68
N GLU A 170 -17.59 0.80 16.37
CA GLU A 170 -18.68 1.36 15.55
C GLU A 170 -19.58 0.31 14.89
N GLY A 171 -19.35 -0.99 15.13
CA GLY A 171 -20.10 -2.10 14.53
C GLY A 171 -19.23 -3.12 13.78
N GLU A 172 -19.88 -4.13 13.20
CA GLU A 172 -19.22 -5.15 12.38
C GLU A 172 -18.91 -4.59 10.98
N LYS A 173 -17.65 -4.67 10.55
CA LYS A 173 -17.21 -4.28 9.19
C LYS A 173 -16.45 -5.43 8.54
N GLU A 174 -16.64 -5.60 7.23
CA GLU A 174 -15.85 -6.52 6.41
C GLU A 174 -14.55 -5.85 5.97
N LEU A 175 -13.43 -6.41 6.38
CA LEU A 175 -12.09 -5.88 6.09
C LEU A 175 -11.22 -6.96 5.43
N PRO A 176 -10.27 -6.58 4.55
CA PRO A 176 -9.29 -7.50 4.00
C PRO A 176 -8.52 -8.23 5.10
N VAL A 177 -8.20 -9.49 4.88
CA VAL A 177 -7.55 -10.34 5.90
C VAL A 177 -6.03 -10.19 5.94
N PHE A 178 -5.43 -9.74 4.83
CA PHE A 178 -3.99 -9.66 4.66
C PHE A 178 -3.45 -8.25 4.79
N ASN A 179 -2.34 -8.10 5.51
CA ASN A 179 -1.41 -7.00 5.34
C ASN A 179 -0.38 -7.40 4.29
N MET A 180 -0.22 -6.60 3.23
CA MET A 180 0.59 -6.98 2.08
C MET A 180 1.91 -6.24 2.07
N THR A 181 2.98 -7.00 1.86
CA THR A 181 4.35 -6.49 1.69
C THR A 181 4.91 -7.04 0.38
N PHE A 182 5.74 -6.26 -0.29
CA PHE A 182 6.44 -6.69 -1.50
C PHE A 182 7.84 -7.14 -1.18
N SER A 183 8.27 -8.25 -1.77
CA SER A 183 9.66 -8.65 -1.82
C SER A 183 10.09 -8.74 -3.27
N VAL A 184 11.02 -7.87 -3.65
CA VAL A 184 11.68 -7.94 -4.95
C VAL A 184 12.86 -8.89 -4.81
N ARG A 185 12.96 -9.87 -5.71
CA ARG A 185 14.15 -10.71 -5.87
C ARG A 185 14.78 -10.46 -7.23
#